data_AF-A0A060YTR0-F1
#
_entry.id   AF-A0A060YTR0-F1
#
_cell.length_a   1.000
_cell.length_b   1.000
_cell.length_c   1.000
_cell.angle_alpha   90.00
_cell.angle_beta   90.00
_cell.angle_gamma   90.00
#
_symmetry.space_group_name_H-M   'P 1'
#
loop_
_entity.id
_entity.type
_entity.pdbx_description
1 polymer ?
#
loop_
_entity_poly.entity_id
_entity_poly.type
_entity_poly.pdbx_seq_one_letter_code
_entity_poly.pdbx_strand_id
1 'polypeptide(L)'
;MSSWDIGKVYLYKLPPVVLCDFSLVMDSISDVDWDRFASHVLTDQTDRRLAERRERRTDWVMNHWAQRNGTVGELLNVLDKLQLLRARDIILNWKPSGLRPSSTPLAAPSQVKLEPLVPPSHLFNPPPKVHPTNTLATKAYSPPGLRSLPKPGPPPSGLKSQDHRGAFVDQQVTEAIK
;
A
#
# COMPACT_ATOMS: atom_id res chain seq x y z
N MET A 1 10.27 -33.40 3.83
CA MET A 1 9.46 -32.16 3.77
C MET A 1 10.34 -31.10 3.13
N SER A 2 9.97 -30.56 1.97
CA SER A 2 10.68 -29.43 1.37
C SER A 2 10.54 -28.25 2.33
N SER A 3 11.54 -28.10 3.20
CA SER A 3 11.66 -26.95 4.09
C SER A 3 11.67 -25.74 3.17
N TRP A 4 10.53 -25.05 3.07
CA TRP A 4 10.52 -23.70 2.55
C TRP A 4 11.51 -22.98 3.43
N ASP A 5 12.68 -22.67 2.88
CA ASP A 5 13.73 -21.99 3.63
C ASP A 5 13.29 -20.53 3.71
N ILE A 6 12.26 -20.29 4.53
CA ILE A 6 11.62 -19.00 4.72
C ILE A 6 12.66 -17.96 5.13
N GLY A 7 13.75 -18.41 5.76
CA GLY A 7 14.92 -17.59 6.07
C GLY A 7 15.59 -16.95 4.86
N LYS A 8 15.54 -17.59 3.67
CA LYS A 8 16.10 -17.06 2.42
C LYS A 8 15.16 -16.14 1.65
N VAL A 9 13.91 -15.97 2.11
CA VAL A 9 12.96 -15.10 1.45
C VAL A 9 13.26 -13.64 1.78
N TYR A 10 13.26 -12.76 0.78
CA TYR A 10 13.42 -11.32 1.00
C TYR A 10 12.18 -10.67 1.60
N LEU A 11 12.37 -9.63 2.41
CA LEU A 11 11.28 -8.90 3.06
C LEU A 11 10.28 -8.30 2.07
N TYR A 12 10.72 -7.83 0.90
CA TYR A 12 9.82 -7.29 -0.13
C TYR A 12 8.91 -8.34 -0.78
N LYS A 13 9.12 -9.64 -0.51
CA LYS A 13 8.21 -10.72 -0.94
C LYS A 13 7.13 -11.04 0.10
N LEU A 14 7.22 -10.47 1.30
CA LEU A 14 6.17 -10.63 2.31
C LEU A 14 4.88 -9.95 1.84
N PRO A 15 3.71 -10.58 2.03
CA PRO A 15 2.44 -9.93 1.74
C PRO A 15 2.25 -8.66 2.59
N PRO A 16 1.67 -7.58 2.03
CA PRO A 16 1.44 -6.34 2.77
C PRO A 16 0.63 -6.55 4.06
N VAL A 17 -0.34 -7.47 4.07
CA VAL A 17 -1.12 -7.80 5.28
C VAL A 17 -0.25 -8.31 6.43
N VAL A 18 0.75 -9.15 6.13
CA VAL A 18 1.68 -9.68 7.14
C VAL A 18 2.57 -8.57 7.68
N LEU A 19 3.05 -7.69 6.81
CA LEU A 19 3.84 -6.52 7.21
C LEU A 19 3.03 -5.53 8.03
N CYS A 20 1.75 -5.33 7.71
CA CYS A 20 0.84 -4.50 8.49
C CYS A 20 0.61 -5.07 9.89
N ASP A 21 0.24 -6.35 10.01
CA ASP A 21 0.02 -7.01 11.30
C ASP A 21 1.29 -7.00 12.15
N PHE A 22 2.43 -7.28 11.52
CA PHE A 22 3.75 -7.19 12.16
C PHE A 22 4.04 -5.77 12.65
N SER A 23 3.81 -4.76 11.81
CA SER A 23 4.08 -3.35 12.16
C SER A 23 3.21 -2.88 13.31
N LEU A 24 1.91 -3.25 13.33
CA LEU A 24 1.01 -2.91 14.43
C LEU A 24 1.47 -3.51 15.75
N VAL A 25 1.89 -4.78 15.74
CA VAL A 25 2.40 -5.44 16.95
C VAL A 25 3.69 -4.79 17.41
N MET A 26 4.63 -4.54 16.50
CA MET A 26 5.90 -3.89 16.84
C MET A 26 5.74 -2.45 17.30
N ASP A 27 4.81 -1.68 16.72
CA ASP A 27 4.57 -0.30 17.12
C ASP A 27 3.94 -0.23 18.52
N SER A 28 3.28 -1.30 18.98
CA SER A 28 2.67 -1.40 20.31
C SER A 28 3.62 -1.82 21.45
N ILE A 29 4.87 -2.20 21.16
CA ILE A 29 5.84 -2.58 22.20
C ILE A 29 6.45 -1.34 22.88
N SER A 30 7.19 -1.54 23.97
CA SER A 30 7.86 -0.46 24.67
C SER A 30 8.86 0.27 23.76
N ASP A 31 9.04 1.57 23.96
CA ASP A 31 10.02 2.35 23.17
C ASP A 31 11.45 1.81 23.32
N VAL A 32 11.78 1.25 24.48
CA VAL A 32 13.10 0.65 24.76
C VAL A 32 13.31 -0.61 23.92
N ASP A 33 12.31 -1.50 23.87
CA ASP A 33 12.41 -2.73 23.07
C ASP A 33 12.37 -2.41 21.57
N TRP A 34 11.59 -1.40 21.20
CA TRP A 34 11.54 -0.92 19.83
C TRP A 34 12.86 -0.28 19.38
N ASP A 35 13.50 0.55 20.20
CA ASP A 35 14.81 1.14 19.90
C ASP A 35 15.91 0.06 19.79
N ARG A 36 15.86 -0.98 20.65
CA ARG A 36 16.73 -2.15 20.53
C ARG A 36 16.54 -2.87 19.21
N PHE A 37 15.30 -3.07 18.77
CA PHE A 37 14.99 -3.62 17.45
C PHE A 37 15.52 -2.74 16.32
N ALA A 38 15.18 -1.45 16.34
CA ALA A 38 15.57 -0.50 15.32
C ALA A 38 17.10 -0.40 15.21
N SER A 39 17.84 -0.49 16.32
CA SER A 39 19.30 -0.48 16.34
C SER A 39 19.96 -1.72 15.72
N HIS A 40 19.26 -2.86 15.68
CA HIS A 40 19.76 -4.05 14.97
C HIS A 40 19.50 -3.99 13.47
N VAL A 41 18.44 -3.31 13.05
CA VAL A 41 18.01 -3.22 11.65
C VAL A 41 18.63 -2.02 10.94
N LEU A 42 18.70 -0.88 11.62
CA LEU A 42 19.24 0.38 11.12
C LEU A 42 20.65 0.58 11.65
N THR A 43 21.62 0.61 10.75
CA THR A 43 23.02 0.90 11.10
C THR A 43 23.25 2.39 11.37
N ASP A 44 22.48 3.27 10.74
CA ASP A 44 22.60 4.73 10.87
C ASP A 44 21.70 5.26 12.00
N GLN A 45 22.29 6.06 12.91
CA GLN A 45 21.56 6.71 13.99
C GLN A 45 20.53 7.74 13.49
N THR A 46 20.79 8.37 12.34
CA THR A 46 19.90 9.33 11.68
C THR A 46 18.64 8.65 11.18
N ASP A 47 18.78 7.48 10.54
CA ASP A 47 17.65 6.68 10.08
C ASP A 47 16.76 6.27 11.25
N ARG A 48 17.37 5.94 12.41
CA ARG A 48 16.61 5.61 13.63
C ARG A 48 15.80 6.77 14.16
N ARG A 49 16.40 7.95 14.29
CA ARG A 49 15.70 9.18 14.70
C ARG A 49 14.60 9.59 13.72
N LEU A 50 14.80 9.34 12.43
CA LEU A 50 13.78 9.60 11.42
C LEU A 50 12.61 8.62 11.55
N ALA A 51 12.89 7.35 11.86
CA ALA A 51 11.87 6.34 12.11
C ALA A 51 11.03 6.67 13.36
N GLU A 52 11.67 7.03 14.48
CA GLU A 52 11.00 7.37 15.74
C GLU A 52 9.97 8.50 15.60
N ARG A 53 10.24 9.49 14.74
CA ARG A 53 9.35 10.64 14.52
C ARG A 53 8.13 10.32 13.66
N ARG A 54 8.05 9.13 13.08
CA ARG A 54 6.94 8.72 12.20
C ARG A 54 5.86 8.02 13.01
N GLU A 55 4.61 8.25 12.64
CA GLU A 55 3.45 7.56 13.21
C GLU A 55 3.51 6.04 12.98
N ARG A 56 3.97 5.62 11.79
CA ARG A 56 4.21 4.21 11.45
C ARG A 56 5.71 3.92 11.40
N ARG A 57 6.33 3.94 12.58
CA ARG A 57 7.79 3.81 12.73
C ARG A 57 8.30 2.46 12.23
N THR A 58 7.63 1.34 12.55
CA THR A 58 8.07 0.01 12.10
C THR A 58 7.89 -0.21 10.60
N ASP A 59 6.80 0.31 10.03
CA ASP A 59 6.54 0.22 8.57
C ASP A 59 7.68 0.84 7.76
N TRP A 60 8.16 2.01 8.20
CA TRP A 60 9.29 2.68 7.58
C TRP A 60 10.58 1.85 7.69
N VAL A 61 10.87 1.30 8.87
CA VAL A 61 12.05 0.43 9.11
C VAL A 61 12.01 -0.79 8.20
N MET A 62 10.85 -1.46 8.10
CA MET A 62 10.68 -2.65 7.27
C MET A 62 10.84 -2.34 5.78
N ASN A 63 10.25 -1.24 5.31
CA ASN A 63 10.42 -0.81 3.92
C ASN A 63 11.88 -0.44 3.62
N HIS A 64 12.53 0.25 4.53
CA HIS A 64 13.94 0.66 4.41
C HIS A 64 14.89 -0.55 4.43
N TRP A 65 14.58 -1.57 5.22
CA TRP A 65 15.33 -2.83 5.23
C TRP A 65 15.09 -3.67 3.97
N ALA A 66 13.84 -3.71 3.48
CA ALA A 66 13.48 -4.39 2.24
C ALA A 66 14.23 -3.81 1.02
N GLN A 67 14.45 -2.49 1.00
CA GLN A 67 15.25 -1.82 -0.05
C GLN A 67 16.74 -2.23 -0.03
N ARG A 68 17.25 -2.72 1.10
CA ARG A 68 18.62 -3.28 1.23
C ARG A 68 18.67 -4.80 1.02
N ASN A 69 17.62 -5.39 0.46
CA ASN A 69 17.49 -6.84 0.31
C ASN A 69 17.56 -7.60 1.64
N GLY A 70 17.03 -7.02 2.72
CA GLY A 70 16.88 -7.73 3.98
C GLY A 70 16.09 -9.02 3.81
N THR A 71 16.49 -10.06 4.54
CA THR A 71 15.86 -11.37 4.50
C THR A 71 14.97 -11.60 5.71
N VAL A 72 13.96 -12.47 5.54
CA VAL A 72 13.10 -12.93 6.63
C VAL A 72 13.91 -13.70 7.66
N GLY A 73 15.00 -14.38 7.27
CA GLY A 73 15.90 -15.08 8.20
C GLY A 73 16.64 -14.13 9.12
N GLU A 74 17.16 -13.02 8.58
CA GLU A 74 17.77 -11.96 9.38
C GLU A 74 16.76 -11.31 10.33
N LEU A 75 15.53 -11.03 9.84
CA LEU A 75 14.44 -10.55 10.68
C LEU A 75 14.15 -11.51 11.84
N LEU A 76 13.96 -12.81 11.55
CA LEU A 76 13.68 -13.81 12.57
C LEU A 76 14.81 -13.92 13.59
N ASN A 77 16.07 -13.83 13.16
CA ASN A 77 17.23 -13.84 14.06
C ASN A 77 17.24 -12.62 15.00
N VAL A 78 16.92 -11.43 14.51
CA VAL A 78 16.80 -10.23 15.36
C VAL A 78 15.66 -10.37 16.36
N LEU A 79 14.49 -10.83 15.91
CA LEU A 79 13.33 -11.03 16.78
C LEU A 79 13.60 -12.09 17.86
N ASP A 80 14.32 -13.16 17.52
CA ASP A 80 14.71 -14.22 18.46
C ASP A 80 15.72 -13.72 19.50
N LYS A 81 16.75 -12.99 19.07
CA LYS A 81 17.72 -12.36 19.98
C LYS A 81 17.08 -11.40 20.99
N LEU A 82 16.06 -10.67 20.55
CA LEU A 82 15.32 -9.73 21.38
C LEU A 82 14.11 -10.36 22.09
N GLN A 83 13.89 -11.67 21.92
CA GLN A 83 12.75 -12.40 22.48
C GLN A 83 11.39 -11.77 22.15
N LEU A 84 11.26 -11.16 20.96
CA LEU A 84 10.03 -10.57 20.43
C LEU A 84 9.13 -11.65 19.81
N LEU A 85 8.73 -12.62 20.63
CA LEU A 85 8.08 -13.86 20.20
C LEU A 85 6.76 -13.61 19.46
N ARG A 86 5.94 -12.67 19.91
CA ARG A 86 4.66 -12.34 19.24
C ARG A 86 4.88 -11.87 17.80
N ALA A 87 5.86 -10.99 17.57
CA ALA A 87 6.16 -10.48 16.24
C ALA A 87 6.79 -11.56 15.35
N ARG A 88 7.63 -12.43 15.94
CA ARG A 88 8.20 -13.61 15.28
C ARG A 88 7.12 -14.57 14.80
N ASP A 89 6.11 -14.85 15.61
CA ASP A 89 5.05 -15.79 15.26
C ASP A 89 4.19 -15.29 14.09
N ILE A 90 3.98 -13.98 13.95
CA ILE A 90 3.28 -13.41 12.77
C ILE A 90 4.03 -13.77 11.48
N ILE A 91 5.35 -13.66 11.49
CA ILE A 91 6.20 -13.95 10.33
C ILE A 91 6.29 -15.46 10.08
N LEU A 92 6.37 -16.28 11.12
CA LEU A 92 6.43 -17.75 10.97
C LEU A 92 5.09 -18.37 10.54
N ASN A 93 3.97 -17.78 10.97
CA ASN A 93 2.63 -18.26 10.62
C ASN A 93 2.25 -17.87 9.18
N TRP A 94 3.01 -16.98 8.54
CA TRP A 94 2.88 -16.72 7.13
C TRP A 94 3.36 -17.94 6.31
N LYS A 95 2.47 -18.44 5.46
CA LYS A 95 2.80 -19.45 4.45
C LYS A 95 2.65 -18.82 3.07
N PRO A 96 3.72 -18.77 2.25
CA PRO A 96 3.61 -18.39 0.85
C PRO A 96 2.83 -19.48 0.10
N SER A 97 1.52 -19.32 0.02
CA SER A 97 0.66 -20.19 -0.78
C SER A 97 -0.60 -19.43 -1.15
N GLY A 98 -0.98 -19.48 -2.44
CA GLY A 98 -2.21 -18.90 -3.00
C GLY A 98 -3.51 -19.53 -2.49
N LEU A 99 -3.57 -19.92 -1.22
CA LEU A 99 -4.70 -20.54 -0.56
C LEU A 99 -4.73 -20.08 0.90
N ARG A 100 -5.18 -18.85 1.14
CA ARG A 100 -5.92 -18.55 2.37
C ARG A 100 -7.23 -17.92 1.95
N PRO A 101 -8.40 -18.49 2.30
CA PRO A 101 -9.65 -17.78 2.14
C PRO A 101 -9.55 -16.49 2.96
N SER A 102 -9.72 -15.36 2.27
CA SER A 102 -9.97 -14.09 2.92
C SER A 102 -11.15 -14.31 3.87
N SER A 103 -10.90 -14.26 5.16
CA SER A 103 -11.93 -14.34 6.19
C SER A 103 -11.59 -13.31 7.25
N THR A 104 -11.67 -12.07 6.81
CA THR A 104 -12.05 -10.96 7.67
C THR A 104 -13.21 -10.29 6.95
N PRO A 105 -14.46 -10.44 7.42
CA PRO A 105 -15.49 -9.49 7.05
C PRO A 105 -15.04 -8.15 7.61
N LEU A 106 -14.78 -7.19 6.72
CA LEU A 106 -14.72 -5.79 7.09
C LEU A 106 -16.03 -5.50 7.80
N ALA A 107 -16.00 -5.31 9.13
CA ALA A 107 -17.18 -4.90 9.87
C ALA A 107 -17.60 -3.54 9.29
N ALA A 108 -18.66 -3.57 8.49
CA ALA A 108 -19.31 -2.36 8.02
C ALA A 108 -19.66 -1.50 9.24
N PRO A 109 -19.46 -0.18 9.21
CA PRO A 109 -19.96 0.67 10.28
C PRO A 109 -21.47 0.43 10.37
N SER A 110 -21.93 -0.02 11.53
CA SER A 110 -23.35 -0.22 11.83
C SER A 110 -24.10 1.04 11.42
N GLN A 111 -24.94 0.93 10.40
CA GLN A 111 -25.97 1.93 10.14
C GLN A 111 -26.89 1.91 11.35
N VAL A 112 -26.71 2.90 12.22
CA VAL A 112 -27.72 3.30 13.20
C VAL A 112 -29.02 3.56 12.43
N LYS A 113 -29.96 2.63 12.57
CA LYS A 113 -31.33 2.75 12.10
C LYS A 113 -31.99 3.88 12.90
N LEU A 114 -32.00 5.09 12.34
CA LEU A 114 -32.86 6.15 12.84
C LEU A 114 -34.30 5.85 12.41
N GLU A 115 -35.12 5.62 13.40
CA GLU A 115 -36.57 5.43 13.29
C GLU A 115 -37.24 6.73 12.82
N PRO A 116 -38.19 6.72 11.87
CA PRO A 116 -38.84 7.94 11.38
C PRO A 116 -39.91 8.41 12.37
N LEU A 117 -39.66 9.50 13.09
CA LEU A 117 -40.70 10.23 13.82
C LEU A 117 -41.50 11.10 12.84
N VAL A 118 -42.71 10.66 12.54
CA VAL A 118 -43.74 11.44 11.84
C VAL A 118 -44.25 12.56 12.77
N PRO A 119 -44.36 13.82 12.32
CA PRO A 119 -45.29 14.77 12.91
C PRO A 119 -46.57 14.92 12.05
N PRO A 120 -47.74 15.20 12.67
CA PRO A 120 -49.03 15.19 11.97
C PRO A 120 -49.15 16.36 10.99
N SER A 121 -49.73 16.05 9.83
CA SER A 121 -50.33 17.02 8.92
C SER A 121 -51.39 17.82 9.68
N HIS A 122 -51.47 19.14 9.50
CA HIS A 122 -52.68 19.93 9.28
C HIS A 122 -52.31 21.43 9.33
N LEU A 123 -52.94 22.20 8.44
CA LEU A 123 -52.96 23.67 8.34
C LEU A 123 -51.85 24.30 7.49
N PHE A 124 -52.04 24.37 6.16
CA PHE A 124 -52.58 25.57 5.50
C PHE A 124 -52.60 25.37 3.97
N ASN A 125 -53.78 25.62 3.37
CA ASN A 125 -54.06 25.51 1.94
C ASN A 125 -53.44 26.68 1.12
N PRO A 126 -53.26 26.49 -0.20
CA PRO A 126 -52.54 27.43 -1.08
C PRO A 126 -53.47 28.49 -1.71
N PRO A 127 -52.99 29.71 -2.03
CA PRO A 127 -53.65 30.61 -2.98
C PRO A 127 -52.97 30.65 -4.37
N PRO A 128 -53.68 31.13 -5.41
CA PRO A 128 -53.56 30.66 -6.79
C PRO A 128 -52.57 31.41 -7.70
N LYS A 129 -52.27 30.73 -8.82
CA LYS A 129 -51.54 31.18 -10.03
C LYS A 129 -51.94 32.58 -10.51
N VAL A 130 -50.94 33.43 -10.76
CA VAL A 130 -50.97 34.47 -11.80
C VAL A 130 -49.56 34.61 -12.42
N HIS A 131 -49.43 34.31 -13.71
CA HIS A 131 -48.25 34.67 -14.52
C HIS A 131 -48.37 36.16 -14.92
N PRO A 132 -47.25 36.89 -15.11
CA PRO A 132 -46.78 37.03 -16.49
C PRO A 132 -45.25 37.00 -16.67
N THR A 133 -44.92 36.50 -17.85
CA THR A 133 -43.70 36.61 -18.67
C THR A 133 -42.77 37.79 -18.36
N ASN A 134 -41.48 37.50 -18.16
CA ASN A 134 -40.43 38.21 -18.89
C ASN A 134 -39.15 37.37 -19.01
N THR A 135 -38.77 37.19 -20.28
CA THR A 135 -37.60 36.49 -20.82
C THR A 135 -36.29 37.13 -20.36
N LEU A 136 -35.33 36.33 -19.88
CA LEU A 136 -33.89 36.55 -20.14
C LEU A 136 -33.02 35.34 -19.74
N ALA A 137 -32.52 34.68 -20.78
CA ALA A 137 -31.28 33.89 -20.91
C ALA A 137 -30.75 33.07 -19.70
N THR A 138 -30.87 31.75 -19.83
CA THR A 138 -30.12 30.74 -19.09
C THR A 138 -28.62 30.85 -19.40
N LYS A 139 -27.79 31.26 -18.43
CA LYS A 139 -26.36 30.88 -18.44
C LYS A 139 -26.23 29.57 -17.68
N ALA A 140 -25.91 28.50 -18.41
CA ALA A 140 -25.52 27.22 -17.85
C ALA A 140 -24.28 27.40 -16.98
N TYR A 141 -24.36 26.95 -15.73
CA TYR A 141 -23.25 26.90 -14.79
C TYR A 141 -22.42 25.66 -15.12
N SER A 142 -21.27 25.83 -15.77
CA SER A 142 -20.30 24.76 -15.96
C SER A 142 -19.64 24.41 -14.62
N PRO A 143 -19.52 23.12 -14.25
CA PRO A 143 -18.76 22.72 -13.07
C PRO A 143 -17.27 23.09 -13.21
N PRO A 144 -16.58 23.47 -12.12
CA PRO A 144 -15.16 23.81 -12.15
C PRO A 144 -14.33 22.64 -12.66
N GLY A 145 -13.60 22.89 -13.75
CA GLY A 145 -12.97 21.87 -14.58
C GLY A 145 -11.99 20.96 -13.87
N LEU A 146 -12.03 19.68 -14.27
CA LEU A 146 -10.92 18.76 -14.15
C LEU A 146 -9.73 19.36 -14.92
N ARG A 147 -8.84 20.05 -14.19
CA ARG A 147 -7.58 20.50 -14.77
C ARG A 147 -6.77 19.26 -15.10
N SER A 148 -6.68 18.93 -16.39
CA SER A 148 -5.78 17.90 -16.90
C SER A 148 -4.37 18.16 -16.36
N LEU A 149 -3.70 17.08 -15.92
CA LEU A 149 -2.33 17.16 -15.43
C LEU A 149 -1.43 17.84 -16.49
N PRO A 150 -0.43 18.63 -16.08
CA PRO A 150 0.57 19.15 -17.00
C PRO A 150 1.21 17.99 -17.76
N LYS A 151 1.37 18.16 -19.07
CA LYS A 151 2.03 17.15 -19.90
C LYS A 151 3.45 16.92 -19.37
N PRO A 152 3.94 15.66 -19.33
CA PRO A 152 5.32 15.38 -19.00
C PRO A 152 6.26 16.14 -19.94
N GLY A 153 7.39 16.59 -19.41
CA GLY A 153 8.42 17.27 -20.19
C GLY A 153 9.00 16.34 -21.28
N PRO A 154 9.65 16.91 -22.31
CA PRO A 154 10.28 16.11 -23.34
C PRO A 154 11.37 15.19 -22.73
N PRO A 155 11.58 13.99 -23.29
CA PRO A 155 12.65 13.11 -22.86
C PRO A 155 14.02 13.79 -23.07
N PRO A 156 15.03 13.47 -22.26
CA PRO A 156 16.38 14.00 -22.44
C PRO A 156 16.95 13.63 -23.82
N SER A 157 17.68 14.56 -24.44
CA SER A 157 18.16 14.50 -25.84
C SER A 157 19.13 13.37 -26.21
N GLY A 158 19.28 12.34 -25.36
CA GLY A 158 20.13 11.17 -25.59
C GLY A 158 19.39 9.83 -25.62
N LEU A 159 18.07 9.80 -25.34
CA LEU A 159 17.27 8.57 -25.37
C LEU A 159 16.89 8.24 -26.82
N LYS A 160 17.74 7.48 -27.50
CA LYS A 160 17.34 6.79 -28.74
C LYS A 160 16.45 5.61 -28.35
N SER A 161 15.16 5.66 -28.69
CA SER A 161 14.33 4.46 -28.74
C SER A 161 14.98 3.52 -29.76
N GLN A 162 15.60 2.45 -29.26
CA GLN A 162 16.06 1.38 -30.12
C GLN A 162 14.82 0.60 -30.53
N ASP A 163 14.27 0.92 -31.70
CA ASP A 163 13.23 0.14 -32.34
C ASP A 163 13.79 -1.25 -32.64
N HIS A 164 13.59 -2.20 -31.72
CA HIS A 164 13.74 -3.62 -32.01
C HIS A 164 12.52 -4.10 -32.80
N ARG A 165 12.31 -3.53 -33.99
CA ARG A 165 11.43 -4.11 -35.01
C ARG A 165 12.29 -5.10 -35.81
N GLY A 166 11.94 -6.37 -35.68
CA GLY A 166 12.80 -7.51 -36.01
C GLY A 166 13.39 -7.52 -37.41
N ALA A 167 14.64 -7.95 -37.48
CA ALA A 167 15.25 -8.58 -38.63
C ALA A 167 15.62 -10.00 -38.21
N PHE A 168 14.65 -10.91 -38.31
CA PHE A 168 14.90 -12.34 -38.32
C PHE A 168 14.69 -12.80 -39.76
N VAL A 169 15.74 -12.76 -40.57
CA VAL A 169 15.95 -13.74 -41.65
C VAL A 169 17.45 -13.84 -41.97
N ASP A 170 17.94 -15.06 -41.81
CA ASP A 170 19.06 -15.74 -42.48
C ASP A 170 20.34 -15.00 -42.88
N GLN A 171 21.46 -15.40 -42.24
CA GLN A 171 22.65 -15.82 -43.00
C GLN A 171 23.59 -16.69 -42.13
N GLN A 172 23.45 -18.00 -42.32
CA GLN A 172 24.52 -19.00 -42.45
C GLN A 172 25.38 -19.39 -41.23
N VAL A 173 24.99 -20.55 -40.69
CA VAL A 173 25.90 -21.59 -40.18
C VAL A 173 27.05 -21.79 -41.14
N THR A 174 28.26 -21.41 -40.73
CA THR A 174 29.49 -21.94 -41.32
C THR A 174 30.42 -22.31 -40.18
N GLU A 175 30.23 -23.49 -39.60
CA GLU A 175 31.35 -24.28 -39.07
C GLU A 175 30.93 -25.73 -38.82
N ALA A 176 31.89 -26.61 -39.08
CA ALA A 176 31.97 -28.02 -38.69
C ALA A 176 31.22 -29.07 -39.55
N ILE A 177 31.87 -29.50 -40.65
CA ILE A 177 31.95 -30.94 -40.98
C ILE A 177 33.38 -31.28 -41.43
N LYS A 178 34.03 -32.13 -40.61
CA LYS A 178 35.20 -33.01 -40.85
C LYS A 178 36.51 -32.44 -41.39
#